data_AF-A0A1S1NUT3-F1
#
_entry.id   AF-A0A1S1NUT3-F1
#
_cell.length_a   1.000
_cell.length_b   1.000
_cell.length_c   1.000
_cell.angle_alpha   90.00
_cell.angle_beta   90.00
_cell.angle_gamma   90.00
#
_symmetry.space_group_name_H-M   'P 1'
#
loop_
_entity.id
_entity.type
_entity.pdbx_description
1 polymer ?
#
loop_
_entity_poly.entity_id
_entity_poly.type
_entity_poly.pdbx_seq_one_letter_code
_entity_poly.pdbx_strand_id
1 'polypeptide(L)'
;MEAFNTSSCETLRQTLSLERVAEIINQGGTPTHEPYEVAAHFAYEASLAAGHLSESRLTEQLTTLADLGADFDQPAALRAAKAIAMHKLNI
;
A
#
# COMPACT_ATOMS: atom_id res chain seq x y z
N MET A 1 -22.50 -7.00 -17.17
CA MET A 1 -22.53 -7.68 -15.86
C MET A 1 -21.10 -8.13 -15.60
N GLU A 2 -20.28 -7.23 -15.08
CA GLU A 2 -18.84 -7.48 -14.91
C GLU A 2 -18.64 -8.26 -13.62
N ALA A 3 -18.16 -9.49 -13.77
CA ALA A 3 -17.81 -10.35 -12.66
C ALA A 3 -16.57 -9.74 -11.97
N PHE A 4 -16.79 -9.08 -10.83
CA PHE A 4 -15.75 -8.81 -9.84
C PHE A 4 -15.31 -10.17 -9.28
N ASN A 5 -14.42 -10.81 -10.05
CA ASN A 5 -13.83 -12.09 -9.72
C ASN A 5 -12.95 -11.89 -8.47
N THR A 6 -12.99 -12.87 -7.59
CA THR A 6 -12.37 -12.95 -6.25
C THR A 6 -10.83 -12.92 -6.23
N SER A 7 -10.18 -12.26 -7.20
CA SER A 7 -8.72 -12.13 -7.33
C SER A 7 -8.13 -10.89 -6.64
N SER A 8 -8.96 -10.03 -6.04
CA SER A 8 -8.59 -8.67 -5.62
C SER A 8 -7.43 -8.56 -4.61
N CYS A 9 -7.11 -9.61 -3.84
CA CYS A 9 -5.98 -9.58 -2.91
C CYS A 9 -4.70 -10.22 -3.47
N GLU A 10 -4.80 -11.16 -4.43
CA GLU A 10 -3.62 -11.83 -5.00
C GLU A 10 -3.03 -11.03 -6.18
N THR A 11 -3.85 -10.23 -6.87
CA THR A 11 -3.41 -9.33 -7.95
C THR A 11 -2.57 -8.14 -7.45
N LEU A 12 -2.73 -7.73 -6.19
CA LEU A 12 -1.86 -6.71 -5.58
C LEU A 12 -0.40 -7.18 -5.49
N ARG A 13 -0.17 -8.50 -5.42
CA ARG A 13 1.07 -9.12 -4.95
C ARG A 13 2.19 -9.23 -5.99
N GLN A 14 1.94 -9.00 -7.28
CA GLN A 14 2.93 -9.29 -8.33
C GLN A 14 3.20 -8.19 -9.35
N THR A 15 2.29 -7.25 -9.66
CA THR A 15 2.52 -6.31 -10.77
C THR A 15 1.71 -5.01 -10.71
N LEU A 16 1.46 -4.43 -9.54
CA LEU A 16 0.92 -3.06 -9.53
C LEU A 16 2.08 -2.08 -9.51
N SER A 17 2.37 -1.53 -10.69
CA SER A 17 3.23 -0.36 -10.82
C SER A 17 2.78 0.73 -9.85
N LEU A 18 3.73 1.51 -9.33
CA LEU A 18 3.49 2.64 -8.42
C LEU A 18 2.30 3.52 -8.87
N GLU A 19 2.19 3.79 -10.18
CA GLU A 19 1.09 4.53 -10.81
C GLU A 19 -0.28 3.86 -10.62
N ARG A 20 -0.34 2.54 -10.76
CA ARG A 20 -1.59 1.78 -10.62
C ARG A 20 -2.08 1.79 -9.18
N VAL A 21 -1.15 1.76 -8.22
CA VAL A 21 -1.48 1.89 -6.79
C VAL A 21 -2.02 3.27 -6.50
N ALA A 22 -1.40 4.32 -7.04
CA ALA A 22 -1.90 5.69 -6.92
C ALA A 22 -3.32 5.84 -7.52
N GLU A 23 -3.60 5.22 -8.67
CA GLU A 23 -4.96 5.20 -9.25
C GLU A 23 -5.98 4.53 -8.31
N ILE A 24 -5.66 3.37 -7.74
CA ILE A 24 -6.56 2.65 -6.83
C ILE A 24 -6.86 3.51 -5.59
N ILE A 25 -5.83 4.14 -5.03
CA ILE A 25 -5.97 5.06 -3.90
C ILE A 25 -6.92 6.22 -4.27
N ASN A 26 -6.68 6.86 -5.43
CA ASN A 26 -7.51 7.96 -5.94
C ASN A 26 -8.94 7.54 -6.28
N GLN A 27 -9.18 6.25 -6.54
CA GLN A 27 -10.51 5.69 -6.75
C GLN A 27 -11.26 5.41 -5.43
N GLY A 28 -10.67 5.72 -4.28
CA GLY A 28 -11.23 5.46 -2.96
C GLY A 28 -10.76 4.14 -2.33
N GLY A 29 -9.68 3.54 -2.84
CA GLY A 29 -9.11 2.30 -2.33
C GLY A 29 -9.71 1.05 -3.00
N THR A 30 -9.84 -0.02 -2.22
CA THR A 30 -10.44 -1.29 -2.69
C THR A 30 -11.72 -1.59 -1.91
N PRO A 31 -12.58 -2.52 -2.37
CA PRO A 31 -13.81 -2.87 -1.65
C PRO A 31 -13.61 -3.33 -0.20
N THR A 32 -12.38 -3.73 0.16
CA THR A 32 -12.04 -4.27 1.47
C THR A 32 -10.99 -3.46 2.22
N HIS A 33 -10.39 -2.44 1.60
CA HIS A 33 -9.32 -1.64 2.20
C HIS A 33 -9.47 -0.18 1.81
N GLU A 34 -9.38 0.70 2.80
CA GLU A 34 -9.39 2.15 2.60
C GLU A 34 -8.13 2.62 1.86
N PRO A 35 -8.13 3.83 1.26
CA PRO A 35 -7.00 4.35 0.49
C PRO A 35 -5.67 4.31 1.26
N TYR A 36 -5.69 4.65 2.56
CA TYR A 36 -4.49 4.62 3.40
C TYR A 36 -4.01 3.20 3.70
N GLU A 37 -4.92 2.22 3.75
CA GLU A 37 -4.57 0.82 3.96
C GLU A 37 -3.89 0.26 2.70
N VAL A 38 -4.42 0.60 1.52
CA VAL A 38 -3.79 0.24 0.23
C VAL A 38 -2.38 0.83 0.14
N ALA A 39 -2.20 2.11 0.48
CA ALA A 39 -0.90 2.75 0.52
C ALA A 39 0.05 2.09 1.53
N ALA A 40 -0.45 1.72 2.71
CA ALA A 40 0.30 1.06 3.76
C ALA A 40 0.80 -0.33 3.34
N HIS A 41 -0.07 -1.13 2.72
CA HIS A 41 0.26 -2.45 2.19
C HIS A 41 1.34 -2.36 1.12
N PHE A 42 1.18 -1.43 0.18
CA PHE A 42 2.20 -1.19 -0.84
C PHE A 42 3.56 -0.79 -0.24
N ALA A 43 3.58 0.18 0.68
CA ALA A 43 4.82 0.63 1.30
C ALA A 43 5.54 -0.49 2.06
N TYR A 44 4.78 -1.33 2.75
CA TYR A 44 5.29 -2.52 3.42
C TYR A 44 5.90 -3.52 2.42
N GLU A 45 5.16 -3.90 1.38
CA GLU A 45 5.62 -4.88 0.40
C GLU A 45 6.82 -4.39 -0.41
N ALA A 46 6.83 -3.11 -0.81
CA ALA A 46 7.95 -2.48 -1.51
C ALA A 46 9.20 -2.43 -0.63
N SER A 47 9.05 -2.10 0.66
CA SER A 47 10.17 -2.10 1.61
C SER A 47 10.70 -3.51 1.89
N LEU A 48 9.80 -4.50 1.95
CA LEU A 48 10.16 -5.91 2.11
C LEU A 48 10.88 -6.46 0.88
N ALA A 49 10.41 -6.12 -0.33
CA ALA A 49 11.04 -6.50 -1.59
C ALA A 49 12.45 -5.89 -1.75
N ALA A 50 12.65 -4.68 -1.23
CA ALA A 50 13.97 -4.04 -1.13
C ALA A 50 14.87 -4.68 -0.05
N GLY A 51 14.37 -5.65 0.72
CA GLY A 51 15.11 -6.34 1.77
C GLY A 51 15.37 -5.50 3.02
N HIS A 52 14.79 -4.30 3.12
CA HIS A 52 15.02 -3.39 4.23
C HIS A 52 13.73 -2.74 4.71
N LEU A 53 13.24 -3.24 5.83
CA LEU A 53 12.04 -2.72 6.47
C LEU A 53 12.44 -1.76 7.60
N SER A 54 12.26 -0.47 7.33
CA SER A 54 12.53 0.62 8.26
C SER A 54 11.47 1.70 8.11
N GLU A 55 11.20 2.44 9.18
CA GLU A 55 10.26 3.57 9.16
C GLU A 55 10.59 4.58 8.04
N SER A 56 11.87 4.91 7.86
CA SER A 56 12.30 5.81 6.79
C SER A 56 11.97 5.25 5.40
N ARG A 57 12.05 3.93 5.20
CA ARG A 57 11.68 3.32 3.91
C ARG A 57 10.19 3.27 3.68
N LEU A 58 9.41 2.91 4.69
CA LEU A 58 7.95 3.00 4.61
C LEU A 58 7.51 4.43 4.26
N THR A 59 8.12 5.42 4.94
CA THR A 59 7.84 6.84 4.69
C THR A 59 8.22 7.27 3.28
N GLU A 60 9.37 6.82 2.76
CA GLU A 60 9.81 7.13 1.40
C GLU A 60 8.83 6.56 0.36
N GLN A 61 8.41 5.30 0.52
CA GLN A 61 7.44 4.66 -0.40
C GLN A 61 6.09 5.37 -0.39
N LEU A 62 5.59 5.76 0.79
CA LEU A 62 4.37 6.56 0.91
C LEU A 62 4.52 7.95 0.31
N THR A 63 5.66 8.62 0.54
CA THR A 63 5.92 9.93 -0.05
C THR A 63 5.95 9.86 -1.58
N THR A 64 6.51 8.76 -2.12
CA THR A 64 6.53 8.53 -3.57
C THR A 64 5.11 8.39 -4.15
N LEU A 65 4.21 7.72 -3.44
CA LEU A 65 2.79 7.65 -3.84
C LEU A 65 2.10 9.02 -3.78
N ALA A 66 2.37 9.80 -2.73
CA ALA A 66 1.81 11.15 -2.60
C ALA A 66 2.34 12.10 -3.69
N ASP A 67 3.61 11.98 -4.07
CA ASP A 67 4.23 12.77 -5.16
C ASP A 67 3.63 12.45 -6.53
N LEU A 68 3.18 11.22 -6.75
CA LEU A 68 2.38 10.84 -7.93
C LEU A 68 0.95 11.40 -7.92
N GLY A 69 0.54 12.08 -6.85
CA GLY A 69 -0.81 12.60 -6.70
C GLY A 69 -1.82 11.58 -6.17
N ALA A 70 -1.36 10.57 -5.42
CA ALA A 70 -2.27 9.70 -4.68
C ALA A 70 -2.83 10.44 -3.44
N ASP A 71 -4.16 10.53 -3.33
CA ASP A 71 -4.86 11.17 -2.23
C ASP A 71 -5.16 10.18 -1.11
N PHE A 72 -4.35 10.24 -0.05
CA PHE A 72 -4.53 9.42 1.15
C PHE A 72 -3.96 10.10 2.39
N ASP A 73 -4.43 9.67 3.57
CA ASP A 73 -3.86 10.12 4.83
C ASP A 73 -2.50 9.44 5.08
N GLN A 74 -1.42 10.13 4.71
CA GLN A 74 -0.05 9.67 4.88
C GLN A 74 0.30 9.27 6.33
N PRO A 75 -0.11 10.00 7.39
CA PRO A 75 0.18 9.56 8.76
C PRO A 75 -0.60 8.31 9.19
N ALA A 76 -1.84 8.09 8.73
CA ALA A 76 -2.58 6.85 8.92
C ALA A 76 -1.93 5.70 8.15
N ALA A 77 -1.53 5.92 6.89
CA ALA A 77 -0.85 4.92 6.07
C ALA A 77 0.48 4.49 6.71
N LEU A 78 1.27 5.42 7.26
CA LEU A 78 2.51 5.08 7.95
C LEU A 78 2.26 4.27 9.23
N ARG A 79 1.24 4.63 10.02
CA ARG A 79 0.86 3.85 11.22
C ARG A 79 0.39 2.45 10.85
N ALA A 80 -0.43 2.31 9.83
CA ALA A 80 -0.89 1.02 9.33
C ALA A 80 0.29 0.18 8.80
N ALA A 81 1.21 0.78 8.02
CA ALA A 81 2.37 0.09 7.48
C ALA A 81 3.30 -0.42 8.59
N LYS A 82 3.50 0.38 9.64
CA LYS A 82 4.22 -0.04 10.85
C LYS A 82 3.50 -1.17 11.59
N ALA A 83 2.18 -1.10 11.73
CA ALA A 83 1.41 -2.16 12.39
C ALA A 83 1.51 -3.49 11.61
N ILE A 84 1.43 -3.43 10.28
CA ILE A 84 1.64 -4.59 9.40
C ILE A 84 3.05 -5.15 9.60
N ALA A 85 4.07 -4.29 9.59
CA ALA A 85 5.45 -4.68 9.81
C ALA A 85 5.67 -5.37 11.15
N MET A 86 5.17 -4.79 12.24
CA MET A 86 5.27 -5.37 13.59
C MET A 86 4.57 -6.73 13.65
N HIS A 87 3.35 -6.81 13.13
CA HIS A 87 2.57 -8.04 13.13
C HIS A 87 3.20 -9.17 12.28
N LYS A 88 3.80 -8.83 11.14
CA LYS A 88 4.43 -9.80 10.23
C LYS A 88 5.84 -10.20 10.65
N LEU A 89 6.58 -9.32 11.32
CA LEU A 89 7.91 -9.60 11.86
C LEU A 89 7.87 -10.24 13.25
N ASN A 90 6.68 -10.39 13.86
CA ASN A 90 6.47 -11.01 15.17
C ASN A 90 7.38 -10.40 16.26
N ILE A 91 7.54 -9.08 16.22
CA ILE A 91 8.21 -8.24 17.23
C ILE A 91 7.18 -7.54 18.09
#